data_AF-A0AAQ4NPV5-F1
#
_entry.id   AF-A0AAQ4NPV5-F1
#
_cell.length_a   1.000
_cell.length_b   1.000
_cell.length_c   1.000
_cell.angle_alpha   90.00
_cell.angle_beta   90.00
_cell.angle_gamma   90.00
#
_symmetry.space_group_name_H-M   'P 1'
#
loop_
_entity.id
_entity.type
_entity.pdbx_description
1 polymer ?
#
loop_
_entity_poly.entity_id
_entity_poly.type
_entity_poly.pdbx_seq_one_letter_code
_entity_poly.pdbx_strand_id
1 'polypeptide(L)'
;MADTDWPGCARSLKGVILDMCGVLYDSGEGDGVAIPGSIEAVKRLKASDLQLRFCTNETQAARETFVAKLQRLGFDILVSEVFSPAPAAAAVLKERGLRPHLLVYDGLLPEFDSVDQSNPNCVVIGDAAEKFTYQNLNEAFRVLTDLEKPLLFSLGQGRYYKETDGLKLDVGAYMKALEYACDLKAEVVGKPSPTFFQSVLNDMGLQPHEALMIGDDLVNDVGGAQRCGMRGVQVRTGKYRSVGSFNLPKINMSPYWPPLGHGCSYWLVKPSMSVCEQPKFPLLRCHLVLWLNLCFYNR
;
A
#
# COMPACT_ATOMS: atom_id res chain seq x y z
N MET A 1 -21.90 20.22 -6.70
CA MET A 1 -21.65 19.93 -8.13
C MET A 1 -20.22 19.42 -8.21
N ALA A 2 -20.00 18.12 -8.43
CA ALA A 2 -18.67 17.53 -8.43
C ALA A 2 -18.10 17.59 -9.85
N ASP A 3 -17.05 18.40 -10.05
CA ASP A 3 -16.40 18.69 -11.33
C ASP A 3 -16.29 17.45 -12.23
N THR A 4 -16.92 17.55 -13.40
CA THR A 4 -16.86 16.57 -14.50
C THR A 4 -15.67 16.78 -15.41
N ASP A 5 -14.83 17.80 -15.15
CA ASP A 5 -13.67 18.15 -15.97
C ASP A 5 -12.40 17.41 -15.50
N TRP A 6 -12.32 16.13 -15.84
CA TRP A 6 -11.09 15.34 -15.64
C TRP A 6 -9.86 15.95 -16.34
N PRO A 7 -9.95 16.52 -17.56
CA PRO A 7 -8.84 17.26 -18.17
C PRO A 7 -8.33 18.44 -17.32
N GLY A 8 -9.23 19.28 -16.79
CA GLY A 8 -8.85 20.36 -15.87
C GLY A 8 -8.24 19.85 -14.57
N CYS A 9 -8.79 18.75 -14.03
CA CYS A 9 -8.25 18.04 -12.88
C CYS A 9 -6.83 17.49 -13.15
N ALA A 10 -6.61 16.88 -14.31
CA ALA A 10 -5.31 16.33 -14.68
C ALA A 10 -4.25 17.42 -14.79
N ARG A 11 -4.62 18.66 -15.18
CA ARG A 11 -3.74 19.85 -15.22
C ARG A 11 -3.34 20.40 -13.84
N SER A 12 -4.07 20.08 -12.78
CA SER A 12 -3.70 20.51 -11.42
C SER A 12 -2.73 19.56 -10.72
N LEU A 13 -2.53 18.35 -11.27
CA LEU A 13 -1.63 17.37 -10.68
C LEU A 13 -0.17 17.80 -10.84
N LYS A 14 0.60 17.61 -9.77
CA LYS A 14 2.05 17.85 -9.68
C LYS A 14 2.81 16.59 -9.28
N GLY A 15 2.11 15.54 -8.84
CA GLY A 15 2.73 14.28 -8.49
C GLY A 15 1.82 13.07 -8.60
N VAL A 16 2.47 11.91 -8.73
CA VAL A 16 1.83 10.60 -8.80
C VAL A 16 2.47 9.69 -7.75
N ILE A 17 1.61 8.99 -7.02
CA ILE A 17 1.98 7.95 -6.07
C ILE A 17 1.48 6.62 -6.64
N LEU A 18 2.39 5.69 -6.87
CA LEU A 18 2.07 4.37 -7.42
C LEU A 18 2.19 3.31 -6.33
N ASP A 19 1.16 2.49 -6.15
CA ASP A 19 1.37 1.18 -5.57
C ASP A 19 2.24 0.30 -6.49
N MET A 20 2.82 -0.77 -5.95
CA MET A 20 3.84 -1.57 -6.61
C MET A 20 3.33 -2.96 -7.00
N CYS A 21 2.84 -3.76 -6.06
CA CYS A 21 2.36 -5.13 -6.33
C CYS A 21 0.93 -5.10 -6.89
N GLY A 22 0.67 -5.74 -8.02
CA GLY A 22 -0.61 -5.65 -8.72
C GLY A 22 -0.80 -4.36 -9.54
N VAL A 23 0.18 -3.44 -9.52
CA VAL A 23 0.21 -2.22 -10.35
C VAL A 23 1.42 -2.19 -11.29
N LEU A 24 2.62 -2.38 -10.74
CA LEU A 24 3.87 -2.42 -11.50
C LEU A 24 4.27 -3.84 -11.85
N TYR A 25 4.14 -4.77 -10.91
CA TYR A 25 4.52 -6.17 -11.09
C TYR A 25 3.55 -7.08 -10.34
N ASP A 26 3.47 -8.35 -10.75
CA ASP A 26 2.75 -9.39 -10.03
C ASP A 26 3.73 -10.21 -9.18
N SER A 27 3.41 -10.36 -7.88
CA SER A 27 4.14 -11.26 -6.98
C SER A 27 3.88 -12.72 -7.39
N GLY A 28 4.94 -13.45 -7.72
CA GLY A 28 4.90 -14.87 -8.09
C GLY A 28 6.23 -15.54 -7.73
N GLU A 29 6.55 -16.68 -8.36
CA GLU A 29 7.84 -17.35 -8.11
C GLU A 29 9.04 -16.44 -8.42
N GLY A 30 10.06 -16.51 -7.57
CA GLY A 30 11.26 -15.68 -7.68
C GLY A 30 10.98 -14.19 -7.51
N ASP A 31 11.47 -13.38 -8.45
CA ASP A 31 11.29 -11.92 -8.43
C ASP A 31 9.89 -11.48 -8.94
N GLY A 32 9.03 -12.40 -9.38
CA GLY A 32 7.75 -12.06 -10.01
C GLY A 32 7.92 -11.56 -11.45
N VAL A 33 6.86 -10.96 -12.00
CA VAL A 33 6.83 -10.51 -13.40
C VAL A 33 6.29 -9.09 -13.50
N ALA A 34 6.97 -8.23 -14.25
CA ALA A 34 6.48 -6.88 -14.52
C ALA A 34 5.14 -6.93 -15.29
N ILE A 35 4.17 -6.14 -14.84
CA ILE A 35 2.89 -5.98 -15.53
C ILE A 35 3.15 -5.36 -16.91
N PRO A 36 2.57 -5.90 -18.00
CA PRO A 36 2.83 -5.39 -19.35
C PRO A 36 2.63 -3.87 -19.48
N GLY A 37 3.69 -3.18 -19.89
CA GLY A 37 3.72 -1.73 -20.08
C GLY A 37 4.05 -0.91 -18.84
N SER A 38 4.13 -1.50 -17.64
CA SER A 38 4.39 -0.74 -16.41
C SER A 38 5.78 -0.08 -16.39
N ILE A 39 6.81 -0.76 -16.91
CA ILE A 39 8.17 -0.22 -17.02
C ILE A 39 8.19 1.06 -17.87
N GLU A 40 7.55 1.00 -19.04
CA GLU A 40 7.45 2.15 -19.95
C GLU A 40 6.59 3.28 -19.36
N ALA A 41 5.54 2.94 -18.60
CA ALA A 41 4.74 3.92 -17.86
C ALA A 41 5.58 4.68 -16.81
N VAL A 42 6.38 3.96 -16.00
CA VAL A 42 7.28 4.56 -15.01
C VAL A 42 8.30 5.46 -15.69
N LYS A 43 8.92 5.00 -16.78
CA LYS A 43 9.88 5.78 -17.56
C LYS A 43 9.29 7.09 -18.07
N ARG A 44 8.06 7.06 -18.59
CA ARG A 44 7.35 8.28 -19.05
C ARG A 44 7.00 9.23 -17.93
N LEU A 45 6.54 8.70 -16.79
CA LEU A 45 6.25 9.51 -15.60
C LEU A 45 7.52 10.22 -15.10
N LYS A 46 8.65 9.51 -15.02
CA LYS A 46 9.94 10.10 -14.65
C LYS A 46 10.45 11.14 -15.64
N ALA A 47 10.10 11.02 -16.92
CA ALA A 47 10.45 11.99 -17.95
C ALA A 47 9.51 13.21 -18.02
N SER A 48 8.45 13.23 -17.20
CA SER A 48 7.50 14.36 -17.12
C SER A 48 7.85 15.31 -15.98
N ASP A 49 7.15 16.45 -15.90
CA ASP A 49 7.26 17.40 -14.78
C ASP A 49 6.57 16.92 -13.48
N LEU A 50 6.06 15.70 -13.45
CA LEU A 50 5.40 15.14 -12.27
C LEU A 50 6.43 14.51 -11.32
N GLN A 51 6.31 14.82 -10.04
CA GLN A 51 7.01 14.07 -9.01
C GLN A 51 6.45 12.66 -8.91
N LEU A 52 7.31 11.66 -8.82
CA LEU A 52 6.92 10.25 -8.73
C LEU A 52 7.38 9.66 -7.40
N ARG A 53 6.47 8.98 -6.71
CA ARG A 53 6.76 8.14 -5.54
C ARG A 53 6.09 6.79 -5.66
N PHE A 54 6.68 5.81 -5.00
CA PHE A 54 6.20 4.44 -4.98
C PHE A 54 5.86 4.08 -3.55
N CYS A 55 4.71 3.43 -3.34
CA CYS A 55 4.27 2.98 -2.04
C CYS A 55 4.06 1.48 -2.05
N THR A 56 4.42 0.80 -0.97
CA THR A 56 4.20 -0.63 -0.81
C THR A 56 3.76 -0.94 0.61
N ASN A 57 3.10 -2.08 0.81
CA ASN A 57 2.87 -2.69 2.11
C ASN A 57 3.84 -3.88 2.34
N GLU A 58 4.94 -3.95 1.59
CA GLU A 58 6.00 -4.93 1.78
C GLU A 58 6.57 -4.86 3.20
N THR A 59 6.62 -6.00 3.89
CA THR A 59 7.10 -6.13 5.26
C THR A 59 7.96 -7.39 5.47
N GLN A 60 8.38 -8.06 4.39
CA GLN A 60 9.31 -9.20 4.45
C GLN A 60 10.73 -8.83 4.06
N ALA A 61 10.95 -7.68 3.40
CA ALA A 61 12.27 -7.27 2.94
C ALA A 61 12.53 -5.77 3.18
N ALA A 62 13.78 -5.44 3.52
CA ALA A 62 14.26 -4.07 3.51
C ALA A 62 14.12 -3.42 2.13
N ARG A 63 13.96 -2.09 2.13
CA ARG A 63 13.67 -1.29 0.94
C ARG A 63 14.74 -1.45 -0.13
N GLU A 64 16.01 -1.55 0.24
CA GLU A 64 17.13 -1.77 -0.67
C GLU A 64 16.98 -3.09 -1.44
N THR A 65 16.68 -4.18 -0.72
CA THR A 65 16.47 -5.50 -1.32
C THR A 65 15.27 -5.50 -2.25
N PHE A 66 14.18 -4.85 -1.85
CA PHE A 66 12.96 -4.74 -2.64
C PHE A 66 13.16 -3.89 -3.91
N VAL A 67 13.90 -2.79 -3.82
CA VAL A 67 14.25 -1.94 -4.97
C VAL A 67 15.18 -2.68 -5.92
N ALA A 68 16.20 -3.37 -5.40
CA ALA A 68 17.11 -4.17 -6.23
C ALA A 68 16.36 -5.26 -7.02
N LYS A 69 15.33 -5.86 -6.42
CA LYS A 69 14.41 -6.78 -7.11
C LYS A 69 13.70 -6.11 -8.27
N LEU A 70 13.09 -4.93 -8.08
CA LEU A 70 12.42 -4.23 -9.18
C LEU A 70 13.39 -3.73 -10.26
N GLN A 71 14.61 -3.36 -9.90
CA GLN A 71 15.63 -3.01 -10.88
C GLN A 71 16.00 -4.21 -11.76
N ARG A 72 16.06 -5.43 -11.22
CA ARG A 72 16.24 -6.65 -12.03
C ARG A 72 15.06 -6.93 -12.97
N LEU A 73 13.86 -6.50 -12.61
CA LEU A 73 12.68 -6.55 -13.50
C LEU A 73 12.71 -5.45 -14.58
N GLY A 74 13.67 -4.52 -14.54
CA GLY A 74 13.85 -3.47 -15.54
C GLY A 74 13.29 -2.10 -15.15
N PHE A 75 12.88 -1.90 -13.90
CA PHE A 75 12.43 -0.59 -13.42
C PHE A 75 13.61 0.31 -13.03
N ASP A 76 13.60 1.55 -13.52
CA ASP A 76 14.45 2.62 -12.99
C ASP A 76 13.77 3.22 -11.75
N ILE A 77 14.09 2.68 -10.55
CA ILE A 77 13.55 3.11 -9.26
C ILE A 77 14.70 3.25 -8.27
N LEU A 78 14.69 4.33 -7.48
CA LEU A 78 15.64 4.59 -6.40
C LEU A 78 15.02 4.28 -5.04
N VAL A 79 15.86 3.91 -4.07
CA VAL A 79 15.45 3.64 -2.68
C VAL A 79 14.77 4.85 -2.02
N SER A 80 15.21 6.06 -2.36
CA SER A 80 14.60 7.31 -1.88
C SER A 80 13.20 7.57 -2.45
N GLU A 81 12.82 6.91 -3.53
CA GLU A 81 11.49 7.08 -4.16
C GLU A 81 10.45 6.12 -3.57
N VAL A 82 10.87 5.13 -2.79
CA VAL A 82 10.00 4.07 -2.25
C VAL A 82 9.64 4.33 -0.78
N PHE A 83 8.36 4.23 -0.49
CA PHE A 83 7.78 4.36 0.84
C PHE A 83 7.18 3.03 1.27
N SER A 84 7.71 2.47 2.36
CA SER A 84 7.27 1.23 2.99
C SER A 84 6.95 1.45 4.47
N PRO A 85 6.21 0.54 5.13
CA PRO A 85 5.78 0.72 6.52
C PRO A 85 6.93 0.72 7.53
N ALA A 86 7.92 -0.16 7.37
CA ALA A 86 9.00 -0.35 8.35
C ALA A 86 9.82 0.92 8.62
N PRO A 87 10.30 1.64 7.58
CA PRO A 87 11.03 2.90 7.79
C PRO A 87 10.19 3.99 8.43
N ALA A 88 8.89 4.04 8.11
CA ALA A 88 7.97 4.97 8.76
C ALA A 88 7.81 4.62 10.24
N ALA A 89 7.75 3.33 10.60
CA ALA A 89 7.72 2.89 11.98
C ALA A 89 9.04 3.23 12.70
N ALA A 90 10.18 2.96 12.08
CA ALA A 90 11.49 3.31 12.62
C ALA A 90 11.64 4.81 12.90
N ALA A 91 11.12 5.67 12.01
CA ALA A 91 11.10 7.12 12.22
C ALA A 91 10.26 7.51 13.45
N VAL A 92 9.04 6.95 13.57
CA VAL A 92 8.16 7.19 14.73
C VAL A 92 8.80 6.70 16.04
N LEU A 93 9.45 5.54 16.02
CA LEU A 93 10.14 5.00 17.19
C LEU A 93 11.27 5.92 17.65
N LYS A 94 12.09 6.43 16.72
CA LYS A 94 13.15 7.39 17.05
C LYS A 94 12.61 8.70 17.60
N GLU A 95 11.60 9.27 16.94
CA GLU A 95 10.97 10.53 17.35
C GLU A 95 10.41 10.43 18.77
N ARG A 96 9.81 9.28 19.12
CA ARG A 96 9.21 9.02 20.43
C ARG A 96 10.16 8.42 21.46
N GLY A 97 11.43 8.17 21.11
CA GLY A 97 12.41 7.53 22.00
C GLY A 97 12.02 6.10 22.43
N LEU A 98 11.34 5.37 21.54
CA LEU A 98 10.85 4.02 21.79
C LEU A 98 11.86 2.96 21.34
N ARG A 99 11.85 1.82 22.03
CA ARG A 99 12.72 0.67 21.82
C ARG A 99 11.86 -0.57 21.60
N PRO A 100 11.80 -1.11 20.38
CA PRO A 100 10.83 -2.13 20.05
C PRO A 100 11.32 -3.54 20.38
N HIS A 101 10.39 -4.39 20.82
CA HIS A 101 10.47 -5.82 20.56
C HIS A 101 9.91 -6.08 19.16
N LEU A 102 10.73 -6.62 18.27
CA LEU A 102 10.38 -6.83 16.86
C LEU A 102 9.83 -8.24 16.64
N LEU A 103 8.58 -8.33 16.21
CA LEU A 103 7.98 -9.55 15.64
C LEU A 103 7.76 -9.33 14.14
N VAL A 104 8.83 -9.49 13.37
CA VAL A 104 8.90 -9.24 11.93
C VAL A 104 9.73 -10.31 11.23
N TYR A 105 9.64 -10.37 9.90
CA TYR A 105 10.49 -11.21 9.07
C TYR A 105 11.96 -10.76 9.13
N ASP A 106 12.91 -11.71 9.06
CA ASP A 106 14.35 -11.43 9.21
C ASP A 106 14.88 -10.45 8.16
N GLY A 107 14.39 -10.55 6.93
CA GLY A 107 14.75 -9.65 5.84
C GLY A 107 14.37 -8.19 6.08
N LEU A 108 13.51 -7.89 7.06
CA LEU A 108 13.09 -6.54 7.43
C LEU A 108 13.94 -5.93 8.56
N LEU A 109 14.69 -6.73 9.31
CA LEU A 109 15.49 -6.26 10.45
C LEU A 109 16.41 -5.07 10.14
N PRO A 110 17.09 -5.01 8.97
CA PRO A 110 17.97 -3.88 8.65
C PRO A 110 17.29 -2.50 8.69
N GLU A 111 15.97 -2.44 8.49
CA GLU A 111 15.20 -1.18 8.57
C GLU A 111 15.14 -0.60 10.00
N PHE A 112 15.44 -1.42 11.00
CA PHE A 112 15.41 -1.07 12.42
C PHE A 112 16.80 -1.02 13.06
N ASP A 113 17.90 -1.18 12.31
CA ASP A 113 19.29 -1.17 12.82
C ASP A 113 19.66 0.14 13.54
N SER A 114 18.98 1.22 13.17
CA SER A 114 19.20 2.55 13.72
C SER A 114 18.30 2.87 14.93
N VAL A 115 17.49 1.92 15.38
CA VAL A 115 16.63 2.02 16.56
C VAL A 115 17.20 1.14 17.66
N ASP A 116 17.32 1.67 18.88
CA ASP A 116 17.73 0.87 20.04
C ASP A 116 16.64 -0.17 20.36
N GLN A 117 17.03 -1.43 20.53
CA GLN A 117 16.12 -2.56 20.80
C GLN A 117 16.33 -3.14 22.21
N SER A 118 17.24 -2.57 22.99
CA SER A 118 17.50 -2.99 24.37
C SER A 118 16.35 -2.59 25.29
N ASN A 119 16.06 -3.41 26.29
CA ASN A 119 14.97 -3.18 27.26
C ASN A 119 13.67 -2.64 26.61
N PRO A 120 12.98 -3.47 25.81
CA PRO A 120 11.85 -3.02 24.99
C PRO A 120 10.76 -2.31 25.78
N ASN A 121 10.23 -1.23 25.22
CA ASN A 121 9.10 -0.46 25.77
C ASN A 121 7.93 -0.31 24.79
N CYS A 122 7.96 -1.03 23.68
CA CYS A 122 6.86 -1.22 22.75
C CYS A 122 7.06 -2.52 21.95
N VAL A 123 6.03 -2.93 21.21
CA VAL A 123 6.11 -4.03 20.25
C VAL A 123 5.85 -3.49 18.84
N VAL A 124 6.61 -3.97 17.86
CA VAL A 124 6.33 -3.78 16.43
C VAL A 124 6.04 -5.13 15.82
N ILE A 125 4.88 -5.28 15.18
CA ILE A 125 4.47 -6.49 14.46
C ILE A 125 4.32 -6.22 12.97
N GLY A 126 5.06 -6.96 12.15
CA GLY A 126 4.95 -7.00 10.70
C GLY A 126 4.65 -8.42 10.24
N ASP A 127 4.63 -8.67 8.94
CA ASP A 127 4.65 -10.06 8.47
C ASP A 127 5.91 -10.74 9.05
N ALA A 128 5.70 -11.87 9.73
CA ALA A 128 6.75 -12.68 10.33
C ALA A 128 6.73 -14.12 9.80
N ALA A 129 5.82 -14.45 8.86
CA ALA A 129 5.63 -15.77 8.27
C ALA A 129 5.70 -16.90 9.32
N GLU A 130 6.66 -17.81 9.17
CA GLU A 130 6.88 -18.96 10.07
C GLU A 130 7.22 -18.56 11.52
N LYS A 131 7.61 -17.30 11.76
CA LYS A 131 7.83 -16.76 13.12
C LYS A 131 6.54 -16.40 13.84
N PHE A 132 5.37 -16.47 13.20
CA PHE A 132 4.09 -16.38 13.91
C PHE A 132 3.76 -17.67 14.69
N THR A 133 4.65 -17.99 15.63
CA THR A 133 4.51 -19.13 16.54
C THR A 133 3.82 -18.69 17.84
N TYR A 134 3.27 -19.66 18.57
CA TYR A 134 2.76 -19.41 19.92
C TYR A 134 3.82 -18.78 20.82
N GLN A 135 5.06 -19.27 20.75
CA GLN A 135 6.16 -18.76 21.56
C GLN A 135 6.42 -17.27 21.30
N ASN A 136 6.61 -16.88 20.04
CA ASN A 136 6.96 -15.50 19.69
C ASN A 136 5.80 -14.53 19.97
N LEU A 137 4.55 -14.95 19.74
CA LEU A 137 3.39 -14.16 20.13
C LEU A 137 3.31 -13.98 21.65
N ASN A 138 3.63 -15.02 22.42
CA ASN A 138 3.61 -14.95 23.87
C ASN A 138 4.75 -14.08 24.43
N GLU A 139 5.90 -14.05 23.76
CA GLU A 139 6.99 -13.12 24.07
C GLU A 139 6.56 -11.67 23.85
N ALA A 140 5.98 -11.35 22.68
CA ALA A 140 5.42 -10.02 22.41
C ALA A 140 4.30 -9.64 23.40
N PHE A 141 3.41 -10.57 23.74
CA PHE A 141 2.36 -10.39 24.74
C PHE A 141 2.92 -10.06 26.13
N ARG A 142 3.97 -10.77 26.57
CA ARG A 142 4.63 -10.51 27.86
C ARG A 142 5.26 -9.13 27.90
N VAL A 143 5.97 -8.74 26.83
CA VAL A 143 6.51 -7.38 26.70
C VAL A 143 5.40 -6.34 26.87
N LEU A 144 4.25 -6.51 26.21
CA LEU A 144 3.13 -5.58 26.36
C LEU A 144 2.56 -5.57 27.78
N THR A 145 2.39 -6.73 28.40
CA THR A 145 1.75 -6.86 29.72
C THR A 145 2.62 -6.32 30.86
N ASP A 146 3.94 -6.38 30.72
CA ASP A 146 4.88 -5.89 31.74
C ASP A 146 5.05 -4.35 31.71
N LEU A 147 4.49 -3.67 30.70
CA LEU A 147 4.58 -2.21 30.56
C LEU A 147 3.39 -1.50 31.20
N GLU A 148 3.66 -0.42 31.94
CA GLU A 148 2.61 0.47 32.47
C GLU A 148 1.79 1.14 31.36
N LYS A 149 2.42 1.40 30.20
CA LYS A 149 1.81 2.05 29.03
C LYS A 149 2.16 1.25 27.77
N PRO A 150 1.46 0.14 27.50
CA PRO A 150 1.78 -0.71 26.36
C PRO A 150 1.51 0.01 25.04
N LEU A 151 2.48 -0.10 24.12
CA LEU A 151 2.36 0.40 22.76
C LEU A 151 2.59 -0.74 21.78
N LEU A 152 1.64 -0.96 20.89
CA LEU A 152 1.72 -1.92 19.79
C LEU A 152 1.67 -1.15 18.47
N PHE A 153 2.70 -1.28 17.65
CA PHE A 153 2.72 -0.80 16.28
C PHE A 153 2.52 -1.99 15.34
N SER A 154 1.71 -1.82 14.31
CA SER A 154 1.60 -2.83 13.25
C SER A 154 1.97 -2.25 11.90
N LEU A 155 2.79 -2.96 11.14
CA LEU A 155 3.25 -2.54 9.82
C LEU A 155 2.20 -2.79 8.72
N GLY A 156 1.04 -3.33 9.08
CA GLY A 156 -0.06 -3.58 8.17
C GLY A 156 -1.33 -3.96 8.94
N GLN A 157 -2.43 -4.16 8.24
CA GLN A 157 -3.69 -4.64 8.84
C GLN A 157 -4.46 -5.58 7.91
N GLY A 158 -3.77 -6.16 6.92
CA GLY A 158 -4.39 -7.08 6.00
C GLY A 158 -4.85 -8.34 6.74
N ARG A 159 -5.94 -8.92 6.26
CA ARG A 159 -6.53 -10.13 6.86
C ARG A 159 -5.86 -11.39 6.34
N TYR A 160 -5.58 -11.39 5.05
CA TYR A 160 -4.98 -12.49 4.31
C TYR A 160 -4.44 -11.95 2.98
N TYR A 161 -3.52 -12.70 2.38
CA TYR A 161 -3.03 -12.50 1.01
C TYR A 161 -3.03 -13.83 0.26
N LYS A 162 -2.78 -13.81 -1.05
CA LYS A 162 -2.80 -15.00 -1.90
C LYS A 162 -1.39 -15.32 -2.37
N GLU A 163 -0.96 -16.56 -2.16
CA GLU A 163 0.25 -17.15 -2.75
C GLU A 163 -0.11 -18.27 -3.73
N THR A 164 0.92 -18.94 -4.26
CA THR A 164 0.80 -20.04 -5.24
C THR A 164 0.08 -21.25 -4.66
N ASP A 165 0.27 -21.53 -3.36
CA ASP A 165 -0.29 -22.67 -2.64
C ASP A 165 -1.65 -22.39 -1.98
N GLY A 166 -2.08 -21.13 -1.89
CA GLY A 166 -3.40 -20.78 -1.34
C GLY A 166 -3.49 -19.40 -0.70
N LEU A 167 -4.54 -19.21 0.11
CA LEU A 167 -4.70 -18.03 0.95
C LEU A 167 -3.87 -18.20 2.22
N LYS A 168 -3.06 -17.18 2.54
CA LYS A 168 -2.24 -17.11 3.76
C LYS A 168 -2.75 -16.02 4.67
N LEU A 169 -2.68 -16.25 5.99
CA LEU A 169 -2.99 -15.22 6.97
C LEU A 169 -1.96 -14.09 6.88
N ASP A 170 -2.44 -12.86 7.07
CA ASP A 170 -1.60 -11.67 7.07
C ASP A 170 -1.51 -11.12 8.50
N VAL A 171 -0.61 -10.17 8.74
CA VAL A 171 -0.27 -9.59 10.05
C VAL A 171 -1.48 -9.14 10.85
N GLY A 172 -2.57 -8.71 10.19
CA GLY A 172 -3.77 -8.24 10.86
C GLY A 172 -4.43 -9.30 11.75
N ALA A 173 -4.33 -10.59 11.43
CA ALA A 173 -4.85 -11.65 12.29
C ALA A 173 -4.08 -11.74 13.62
N TYR A 174 -2.76 -11.65 13.55
CA TYR A 174 -1.85 -11.74 14.69
C TYR A 174 -1.85 -10.45 15.51
N MET A 175 -1.91 -9.29 14.85
CA MET A 175 -2.13 -8.00 15.48
C MET A 175 -3.43 -8.02 16.31
N LYS A 176 -4.53 -8.54 15.75
CA LYS A 176 -5.82 -8.63 16.47
C LYS A 176 -5.76 -9.57 17.68
N ALA A 177 -4.95 -10.63 17.62
CA ALA A 177 -4.74 -11.51 18.76
C ALA A 177 -4.06 -10.77 19.93
N LEU A 178 -3.03 -9.98 19.65
CA LEU A 178 -2.35 -9.15 20.67
C LEU A 178 -3.24 -8.01 21.19
N GLU A 179 -3.96 -7.30 20.30
CA GLU A 179 -4.94 -6.28 20.72
C GLU A 179 -5.98 -6.85 21.67
N TYR A 180 -6.51 -8.05 21.36
CA TYR A 180 -7.50 -8.71 22.19
C TYR A 180 -6.92 -9.16 23.54
N ALA A 181 -5.73 -9.76 23.53
CA ALA A 181 -5.09 -10.27 24.75
C ALA A 181 -4.66 -9.15 25.71
N CYS A 182 -4.25 -8.00 25.20
CA CYS A 182 -3.74 -6.87 25.99
C CYS A 182 -4.76 -5.73 26.20
N ASP A 183 -5.99 -5.86 25.69
CA ASP A 183 -7.03 -4.83 25.70
C ASP A 183 -6.53 -3.45 25.22
N LEU A 184 -5.83 -3.45 24.07
CA LEU A 184 -5.27 -2.23 23.47
C LEU A 184 -5.58 -2.13 21.98
N LYS A 185 -5.25 -0.99 21.38
CA LYS A 185 -5.32 -0.78 19.93
C LYS A 185 -3.94 -0.57 19.36
N ALA A 186 -3.66 -1.25 18.26
CA ALA A 186 -2.41 -1.10 17.52
C ALA A 186 -2.42 0.22 16.74
N GLU A 187 -1.29 0.92 16.73
CA GLU A 187 -1.01 1.99 15.78
C GLU A 187 -0.57 1.35 14.45
N VAL A 188 -1.44 1.40 13.44
CA VAL A 188 -1.12 0.88 12.10
C VAL A 188 -0.27 1.89 11.34
N VAL A 189 0.94 1.48 10.98
CA VAL A 189 1.90 2.21 10.17
C VAL A 189 1.85 1.60 8.77
N GLY A 190 1.64 2.42 7.73
CA GLY A 190 1.46 1.95 6.35
C GLY A 190 0.08 2.26 5.78
N LYS A 191 -0.19 1.81 4.55
CA LYS A 191 -1.49 2.02 3.90
C LYS A 191 -2.56 1.19 4.61
N PRO A 192 -3.74 1.77 4.92
CA PRO A 192 -4.29 3.05 4.47
C PRO A 192 -4.27 4.16 5.52
N SER A 193 -3.27 4.17 6.41
CA SER A 193 -3.16 5.20 7.43
C SER A 193 -3.01 6.59 6.78
N PRO A 194 -3.76 7.61 7.23
CA PRO A 194 -3.56 8.97 6.75
C PRO A 194 -2.15 9.49 6.99
N THR A 195 -1.50 9.06 8.09
CA THR A 195 -0.13 9.47 8.40
C THR A 195 0.87 8.96 7.36
N PHE A 196 0.60 7.81 6.74
CA PHE A 196 1.44 7.27 5.67
C PHE A 196 1.33 8.13 4.40
N PHE A 197 0.13 8.45 3.93
CA PHE A 197 -0.02 9.31 2.75
C PHE A 197 0.51 10.72 3.01
N GLN A 198 0.30 11.26 4.21
CA GLN A 198 0.84 12.57 4.58
C GLN A 198 2.36 12.60 4.56
N SER A 199 3.04 11.54 5.00
CA SER A 199 4.51 11.49 4.95
C SER A 199 5.04 11.49 3.51
N VAL A 200 4.38 10.77 2.59
CA VAL A 200 4.73 10.78 1.16
C VAL A 200 4.48 12.17 0.55
N LEU A 201 3.34 12.80 0.86
CA LEU A 201 3.01 14.15 0.38
C LEU A 201 3.99 15.21 0.91
N ASN A 202 4.41 15.10 2.17
CA ASN A 202 5.38 16.00 2.77
C ASN A 202 6.75 15.87 2.09
N ASP A 203 7.19 14.66 1.78
CA ASP A 203 8.43 14.42 1.02
C ASP A 203 8.38 15.02 -0.39
N MET A 204 7.20 14.95 -1.04
CA MET A 204 6.98 15.59 -2.34
C MET A 204 6.76 17.11 -2.24
N GLY A 205 6.55 17.66 -1.04
CA GLY A 205 6.17 19.06 -0.85
C GLY A 205 4.84 19.42 -1.51
N LEU A 206 3.89 18.48 -1.59
CA LEU A 206 2.61 18.64 -2.29
C LEU A 206 1.42 18.66 -1.34
N GLN A 207 0.39 19.40 -1.71
CA GLN A 207 -0.93 19.29 -1.07
C GLN A 207 -1.67 18.04 -1.60
N PRO A 208 -2.57 17.44 -0.81
CA PRO A 208 -3.26 16.21 -1.22
C PRO A 208 -3.95 16.28 -2.59
N HIS A 209 -4.58 17.41 -2.92
CA HIS A 209 -5.31 17.60 -4.18
C HIS A 209 -4.39 17.73 -5.42
N GLU A 210 -3.09 17.92 -5.21
CA GLU A 210 -2.06 18.00 -6.26
C GLU A 210 -1.46 16.63 -6.59
N ALA A 211 -1.78 15.60 -5.80
CA ALA A 211 -1.29 14.25 -5.96
C ALA A 211 -2.38 13.26 -6.38
N LEU A 212 -1.96 12.25 -7.12
CA LEU A 212 -2.81 11.14 -7.55
C LEU A 212 -2.26 9.82 -7.01
N MET A 213 -3.07 9.04 -6.29
CA MET A 213 -2.76 7.66 -5.94
C MET A 213 -3.26 6.71 -7.04
N ILE A 214 -2.41 5.80 -7.50
CA ILE A 214 -2.79 4.69 -8.39
C ILE A 214 -2.52 3.38 -7.65
N GLY A 215 -3.55 2.58 -7.43
CA GLY A 215 -3.46 1.34 -6.66
C GLY A 215 -4.39 0.24 -7.15
N ASP A 216 -4.15 -0.99 -6.74
CA ASP A 216 -5.03 -2.13 -7.03
C ASP A 216 -6.03 -2.41 -5.88
N ASP A 217 -5.70 -1.95 -4.67
CA ASP A 217 -6.48 -2.17 -3.46
C ASP A 217 -7.40 -0.98 -3.15
N LEU A 218 -8.71 -1.21 -3.27
CA LEU A 218 -9.71 -0.16 -3.02
C LEU A 218 -9.66 0.39 -1.59
N VAL A 219 -9.34 -0.44 -0.61
CA VAL A 219 -9.36 -0.06 0.80
C VAL A 219 -8.03 0.56 1.21
N ASN A 220 -6.93 -0.11 0.84
CA ASN A 220 -5.59 0.29 1.27
C ASN A 220 -5.05 1.48 0.47
N ASP A 221 -5.23 1.48 -0.85
CA ASP A 221 -4.65 2.50 -1.72
C ASP A 221 -5.63 3.66 -1.95
N VAL A 222 -6.73 3.37 -2.64
CA VAL A 222 -7.65 4.40 -3.13
C VAL A 222 -8.41 5.02 -1.97
N GLY A 223 -9.05 4.20 -1.13
CA GLY A 223 -9.80 4.67 0.03
C GLY A 223 -8.89 5.34 1.07
N GLY A 224 -7.66 4.87 1.23
CA GLY A 224 -6.65 5.51 2.08
C GLY A 224 -6.28 6.91 1.60
N ALA A 225 -5.92 7.03 0.33
CA ALA A 225 -5.55 8.31 -0.29
C ALA A 225 -6.73 9.31 -0.27
N GLN A 226 -7.95 8.86 -0.55
CA GLN A 226 -9.13 9.71 -0.53
C GLN A 226 -9.46 10.28 0.84
N ARG A 227 -9.25 9.52 1.92
CA ARG A 227 -9.40 10.04 3.29
C ARG A 227 -8.41 11.17 3.61
N CYS A 228 -7.33 11.28 2.85
CA CYS A 228 -6.35 12.35 2.96
C CYS A 228 -6.66 13.53 2.02
N GLY A 229 -7.75 13.48 1.25
CA GLY A 229 -8.09 14.51 0.26
C GLY A 229 -7.39 14.34 -1.08
N MET A 230 -6.69 13.22 -1.30
CA MET A 230 -6.09 12.91 -2.59
C MET A 230 -7.12 12.36 -3.57
N ARG A 231 -6.76 12.38 -4.86
CA ARG A 231 -7.48 11.62 -5.89
C ARG A 231 -6.92 10.21 -5.96
N GLY A 232 -7.77 9.24 -6.25
CA GLY A 232 -7.40 7.83 -6.36
C GLY A 232 -7.92 7.19 -7.65
N VAL A 233 -7.08 6.39 -8.29
CA VAL A 233 -7.40 5.57 -9.46
C VAL A 233 -7.16 4.11 -9.11
N GLN A 234 -8.20 3.30 -9.28
CA GLN A 234 -8.07 1.85 -9.11
C GLN A 234 -7.71 1.18 -10.43
N VAL A 235 -6.65 0.38 -10.43
CA VAL A 235 -6.28 -0.51 -11.54
C VAL A 235 -6.94 -1.87 -11.39
N ARG A 236 -7.07 -2.62 -12.48
CA ARG A 236 -7.72 -3.95 -12.50
C ARG A 236 -6.76 -5.14 -12.63
N THR A 237 -5.47 -4.90 -12.46
CA THR A 237 -4.41 -5.90 -12.66
C THR A 237 -4.15 -6.75 -11.42
N GLY A 238 -4.38 -6.22 -10.21
CA GLY A 238 -4.20 -6.94 -8.94
C GLY A 238 -5.51 -7.40 -8.28
N LYS A 239 -5.74 -6.99 -7.04
CA LYS A 239 -6.85 -7.40 -6.15
C LYS A 239 -8.26 -7.03 -6.63
N TYR A 240 -8.41 -6.46 -7.82
CA TYR A 240 -9.71 -6.17 -8.40
C TYR A 240 -10.55 -7.44 -8.51
N ARG A 241 -11.80 -7.37 -8.06
CA ARG A 241 -12.80 -8.42 -8.23
C ARG A 241 -14.01 -7.83 -8.95
N SER A 242 -14.41 -8.43 -10.07
CA SER A 242 -15.67 -8.06 -10.71
C SER A 242 -16.83 -8.39 -9.79
N VAL A 243 -17.81 -7.51 -9.71
CA VAL A 243 -19.05 -7.72 -8.95
C VAL A 243 -19.81 -8.91 -9.57
N GLY A 244 -19.63 -10.12 -9.03
CA GLY A 244 -20.27 -11.34 -9.56
C GLY A 244 -19.71 -12.69 -9.10
N SER A 245 -18.52 -12.77 -8.50
CA SER A 245 -17.88 -14.04 -8.12
C SER A 245 -17.81 -14.29 -6.59
N PHE A 246 -18.84 -14.99 -6.11
CA PHE A 246 -18.96 -15.85 -4.91
C PHE A 246 -19.31 -15.32 -3.50
N ASN A 247 -20.16 -16.14 -2.85
CA ASN A 247 -20.51 -16.19 -1.43
C ASN A 247 -19.27 -16.14 -0.52
N LEU A 248 -19.09 -15.03 0.20
CA LEU A 248 -18.22 -14.95 1.36
C LEU A 248 -19.06 -15.17 2.64
N PRO A 249 -18.51 -15.78 3.70
CA PRO A 249 -19.14 -15.76 5.02
C PRO A 249 -19.38 -14.30 5.43
N LYS A 250 -20.54 -14.01 6.02
CA LYS A 250 -21.10 -12.67 6.31
C LYS A 250 -20.11 -11.75 7.01
N ILE A 251 -19.21 -11.12 6.25
CA ILE A 251 -18.54 -9.89 6.62
C ILE A 251 -19.58 -8.81 6.35
N ASN A 252 -19.92 -8.03 7.37
CA ASN A 252 -20.92 -6.97 7.30
C ASN A 252 -20.42 -5.87 6.35
N MET A 253 -20.64 -6.06 5.05
CA MET A 253 -20.39 -5.08 4.00
C MET A 253 -21.65 -4.23 3.86
N SER A 254 -21.55 -2.95 4.22
CA SER A 254 -22.61 -1.97 3.99
C SER A 254 -23.00 -1.93 2.49
N PRO A 255 -24.29 -1.82 2.12
CA PRO A 255 -24.79 -2.40 0.88
C PRO A 255 -25.04 -1.35 -0.20
N TYR A 256 -24.15 -1.16 -1.17
CA TYR A 256 -24.53 -0.54 -2.46
C TYR A 256 -23.55 -0.96 -3.55
N TRP A 257 -23.97 -1.79 -4.52
CA TRP A 257 -23.93 -1.49 -5.97
C TRP A 257 -24.38 -2.69 -6.86
N PRO A 258 -25.07 -2.48 -8.02
CA PRO A 258 -25.49 -3.52 -8.98
C PRO A 258 -24.39 -3.88 -10.01
N PRO A 259 -24.60 -4.92 -10.85
CA PRO A 259 -23.56 -5.51 -11.69
C PRO A 259 -23.55 -4.93 -13.11
N LEU A 260 -22.39 -4.56 -13.66
CA LEU A 260 -22.27 -4.27 -15.10
C LEU A 260 -20.88 -4.59 -15.68
N GLY A 261 -20.88 -5.36 -16.77
CA GLY A 261 -20.11 -5.10 -18.00
C GLY A 261 -18.63 -5.53 -18.09
N HIS A 262 -18.34 -6.52 -18.95
CA HIS A 262 -16.98 -6.90 -19.34
C HIS A 262 -16.31 -5.86 -20.27
N GLY A 263 -15.01 -5.60 -20.03
CA GLY A 263 -14.10 -4.90 -20.94
C GLY A 263 -13.26 -3.83 -20.24
N CYS A 264 -11.93 -4.05 -20.20
CA CYS A 264 -10.83 -3.19 -19.73
C CYS A 264 -11.22 -1.80 -19.19
N SER A 265 -11.05 -1.55 -17.88
CA SER A 265 -11.54 -0.30 -17.29
C SER A 265 -10.76 0.12 -16.05
N TYR A 266 -10.34 1.39 -15.99
CA TYR A 266 -9.96 2.05 -14.75
C TYR A 266 -11.19 2.71 -14.14
N TRP A 267 -11.21 2.87 -12.82
CA TRP A 267 -12.23 3.68 -12.16
C TRP A 267 -11.61 4.92 -11.56
N LEU A 268 -12.15 6.07 -11.93
CA LEU A 268 -11.94 7.28 -11.16
C LEU A 268 -12.90 7.24 -9.97
N VAL A 269 -12.34 7.20 -8.76
CA VAL A 269 -13.15 7.26 -7.54
C VAL A 269 -13.09 8.70 -7.03
N LYS A 270 -14.22 9.40 -7.06
CA LYS A 270 -14.32 10.78 -6.54
C LYS A 270 -14.47 10.79 -5.00
N PRO A 271 -14.06 11.87 -4.31
CA PRO A 271 -14.21 12.01 -2.85
C PRO A 271 -15.66 11.94 -2.37
N SER A 272 -16.62 12.39 -3.18
CA SER A 272 -18.03 12.03 -3.04
C SER A 272 -18.24 10.70 -3.77
N MET A 273 -18.76 9.68 -3.09
CA MET A 273 -18.97 8.27 -3.54
C MET A 273 -19.77 8.11 -4.85
N SER A 274 -19.29 8.67 -5.96
CA SER A 274 -19.87 8.61 -7.29
C SER A 274 -18.80 8.06 -8.22
N VAL A 275 -19.06 6.86 -8.71
CA VAL A 275 -18.24 6.10 -9.63
C VAL A 275 -18.52 6.62 -11.05
N CYS A 276 -17.47 6.97 -11.81
CA CYS A 276 -17.63 7.41 -13.20
C CYS A 276 -16.83 6.47 -14.13
N GLU A 277 -17.55 5.69 -14.94
CA GLU A 277 -16.98 4.83 -15.99
C GLU A 277 -16.72 5.70 -17.23
N GLN A 278 -15.49 5.73 -17.76
CA GLN A 278 -15.14 6.47 -18.98
C GLN A 278 -15.30 5.56 -20.22
N PRO A 279 -15.95 6.01 -21.31
CA PRO A 279 -16.25 5.15 -22.45
C PRO A 279 -15.08 4.93 -23.43
N LYS A 280 -14.92 3.65 -23.81
CA LYS A 280 -14.34 3.00 -25.03
C LYS A 280 -13.25 3.71 -25.87
N PHE A 281 -12.05 3.11 -25.91
CA PHE A 281 -11.20 3.02 -27.10
C PHE A 281 -10.85 1.54 -27.39
N PRO A 282 -10.91 1.07 -28.65
CA PRO A 282 -10.66 -0.33 -28.97
C PRO A 282 -9.16 -0.64 -29.01
N LEU A 283 -8.81 -1.82 -28.47
CA LEU A 283 -7.60 -2.60 -28.77
C LEU A 283 -6.23 -1.95 -28.49
N LEU A 284 -5.78 -1.99 -27.23
CA LEU A 284 -4.35 -2.20 -26.89
C LEU A 284 -4.24 -2.62 -25.41
N ARG A 285 -3.61 -3.78 -25.15
CA ARG A 285 -3.32 -4.34 -23.82
C ARG A 285 -2.20 -3.58 -23.08
N CYS A 286 -2.33 -2.26 -22.95
CA CYS A 286 -1.35 -1.40 -22.25
C CYS A 286 -2.10 -0.34 -21.43
N HIS A 287 -2.86 -0.79 -20.43
CA HIS A 287 -3.88 0.03 -19.78
C HIS A 287 -3.27 1.22 -19.00
N LEU A 288 -2.16 1.05 -18.28
CA LEU A 288 -1.59 2.13 -17.46
C LEU A 288 -0.92 3.18 -18.35
N VAL A 289 -0.17 2.70 -19.36
CA VAL A 289 0.49 3.54 -20.37
C VAL A 289 -0.53 4.34 -21.18
N LEU A 290 -1.60 3.72 -21.67
CA LEU A 290 -2.64 4.42 -22.43
C LEU A 290 -3.37 5.44 -21.59
N TRP A 291 -3.68 5.12 -20.33
CA TRP A 291 -4.36 6.06 -19.44
C TRP A 291 -3.45 7.24 -19.08
N LEU A 292 -2.17 6.98 -18.77
CA LEU A 292 -1.19 8.03 -18.53
C LEU A 292 -0.95 8.89 -19.77
N ASN A 293 -0.87 8.30 -20.96
CA ASN A 293 -0.84 9.07 -22.20
C ASN A 293 -2.12 9.91 -22.34
N LEU A 294 -3.31 9.33 -22.26
CA LEU A 294 -4.55 10.12 -22.42
C LEU A 294 -4.70 11.26 -21.40
N CYS A 295 -4.13 11.12 -20.19
CA CYS A 295 -4.21 12.14 -19.15
C CYS A 295 -3.06 13.17 -19.19
N PHE A 296 -1.88 12.79 -19.70
CA PHE A 296 -0.64 13.57 -19.56
C PHE A 296 0.15 13.80 -20.86
N TYR A 297 -0.31 13.29 -22.02
CA TYR A 297 0.41 13.37 -23.32
C TYR A 297 0.55 14.77 -23.91
N ASN A 298 -0.10 15.79 -23.33
CA ASN A 298 0.03 17.20 -23.72
C ASN A 298 0.59 18.07 -22.60
N ARG A 299 1.40 17.50 -21.70
CA ARG A 299 2.29 18.26 -20.82
C ARG A 299 3.71 18.13 -21.28
#